data_AF-A0A5K1DVR4-F1
#
_entry.id   AF-A0A5K1DVR4-F1
#
_cell.length_a   1.000
_cell.length_b   1.000
_cell.length_c   1.000
_cell.angle_alpha   90.00
_cell.angle_beta   90.00
_cell.angle_gamma   90.00
#
_symmetry.space_group_name_H-M   'P 1'
#
loop_
_entity.id
_entity.type
_entity.pdbx_description
1 polymer ?
#
loop_
_entity_poly.entity_id
_entity_poly.type
_entity_poly.pdbx_seq_one_letter_code
_entity_poly.pdbx_strand_id
1 'polypeptide(L)' 'VIPHITDAIKDWITSVAVIPVDGRVGPADVCVIELGGTV' A
#
# COMPACT_ATOMS: atom_id res chain seq x y z
N VAL A 1 19.35 2.17 -5.97
CA VAL A 1 17.97 1.64 -6.16
C VAL A 1 17.44 1.12 -4.84
N ILE A 2 18.09 0.13 -4.22
CA ILE A 2 17.95 -0.16 -2.77
C ILE A 2 18.93 0.75 -1.99
N PRO A 3 18.56 1.32 -0.82
CA PRO A 3 17.26 1.20 -0.13
C PRO A 3 16.22 2.28 -0.54
N HIS A 4 16.66 3.39 -1.13
CA HIS A 4 15.83 4.59 -1.31
C HIS A 4 14.49 4.38 -2.03
N ILE A 5 14.47 3.63 -3.14
CA ILE A 5 13.23 3.42 -3.91
C ILE A 5 12.36 2.36 -3.25
N THR A 6 12.97 1.28 -2.78
CA THR A 6 12.24 0.21 -2.11
C THR A 6 11.58 0.68 -0.82
N ASP A 7 12.21 1.61 -0.09
CA ASP A 7 11.64 2.16 1.14
C ASP A 7 10.54 3.19 0.83
N ALA A 8 10.73 4.05 -0.17
CA ALA A 8 9.68 4.95 -0.62
C ALA A 8 8.39 4.20 -1.06
N ILE A 9 8.53 3.05 -1.71
CA ILE A 9 7.38 2.19 -2.08
C ILE A 9 6.68 1.65 -0.83
N LYS A 10 7.44 1.14 0.16
CA LYS A 10 6.86 0.62 1.43
C LYS A 10 6.15 1.72 2.21
N ASP A 11 6.76 2.89 2.32
CA ASP A 11 6.20 4.04 3.04
C ASP A 11 4.90 4.49 2.40
N TRP A 12 4.87 4.58 1.07
CA TRP A 12 3.67 4.93 0.32
C TRP A 12 2.55 3.90 0.53
N ILE A 13 2.82 2.60 0.34
CA ILE A 13 1.83 1.53 0.54
C ILE A 13 1.26 1.57 1.97
N THR A 14 2.12 1.73 2.98
CA THR A 14 1.70 1.78 4.38
C THR A 14 0.82 3.00 4.66
N SER A 15 1.13 4.14 4.03
CA SER A 15 0.34 5.37 4.19
C SER A 15 -1.08 5.28 3.59
N VAL A 16 -1.25 4.59 2.46
CA VAL A 16 -2.55 4.47 1.79
C VAL A 16 -3.41 3.34 2.33
N ALA A 17 -2.79 2.27 2.86
CA ALA A 17 -3.49 1.10 3.40
C ALA A 17 -4.40 1.42 4.61
N VAL A 18 -4.14 2.54 5.31
CA VAL A 18 -4.94 2.97 6.47
C VAL A 18 -6.10 3.88 6.11
N ILE A 19 -6.24 4.29 4.84
CA ILE A 19 -7.31 5.19 4.39
C ILE A 19 -8.60 4.37 4.23
N PRO A 20 -9.71 4.71 4.92
CA PRO A 20 -10.98 4.03 4.77
C PRO A 20 -11.57 4.29 3.37
N VAL A 21 -12.08 3.24 2.71
CA VAL A 21 -12.62 3.32 1.33
C VAL A 21 -14.05 2.81 1.19
N ASP A 22 -14.62 2.18 2.22
CA ASP A 22 -15.96 1.59 2.22
C ASP A 22 -17.01 2.46 2.95
N GLY A 23 -16.63 3.68 3.35
CA GLY A 23 -17.46 4.60 4.11
C GLY A 23 -17.62 4.25 5.59
N ARG A 24 -16.92 3.21 6.09
CA ARG A 24 -16.88 2.86 7.51
C ARG A 24 -15.73 3.57 8.22
N VAL A 25 -15.82 3.60 9.54
CA VAL A 25 -14.75 4.14 10.40
C VAL A 25 -13.68 3.08 10.60
N GLY A 26 -12.42 3.46 10.41
CA GLY A 26 -11.25 2.61 10.65
C GLY A 26 -10.60 2.09 9.37
N PRO A 27 -9.35 1.59 9.48
CA PRO A 27 -8.63 1.01 8.35
C PRO A 27 -9.24 -0.34 7.94
N ALA A 28 -8.96 -0.77 6.71
CA ALA A 28 -9.33 -2.12 6.26
C ALA A 28 -8.48 -3.18 6.98
N ASP A 29 -9.05 -4.39 7.19
CA ASP A 29 -8.31 -5.53 7.74
C ASP A 29 -7.26 -6.08 6.76
N VAL A 30 -7.48 -5.89 5.46
CA VAL A 30 -6.63 -6.40 4.37
C VAL A 30 -6.51 -5.34 3.27
N CYS A 31 -5.27 -5.14 2.80
CA CYS A 31 -4.96 -4.36 1.60
C CYS A 31 -4.48 -5.32 0.50
N VAL A 32 -5.20 -5.37 -0.63
CA VAL A 32 -4.80 -6.18 -1.80
C VAL A 32 -3.93 -5.33 -2.72
N ILE A 33 -2.74 -5.82 -3.05
CA ILE A 33 -1.80 -5.16 -3.95
C ILE A 33 -1.72 -5.96 -5.24
N GLU A 34 -2.09 -5.33 -6.35
CA GLU A 34 -1.83 -5.86 -7.68
C GLU A 34 -0.48 -5.34 -8.17
N LEU A 35 0.43 -6.25 -8.52
CA LEU A 35 1.66 -5.91 -9.21
C LEU A 35 1.52 -6.27 -10.69
N GLY A 36 1.37 -5.26 -11.54
CA GLY A 36 1.32 -5.47 -12.99
C GLY A 36 2.68 -5.89 -13.57
N GLY A 37 2.65 -6.65 -14.68
CA GLY A 37 3.82 -7.09 -15.43
C GLY A 37 3.98 -8.62 -15.48
N THR A 38 5.01 -9.07 -16.20
CA THR A 38 5.49 -10.47 -16.18
C THR A 38 6.83 -10.51 -15.46
N VAL A 39 7.11 -11.62 -14.78
CA VAL A 39 8.40 -11.82 -14.07
C VAL A 39 9.45 -12.37 -15.02
#